data_AF-A0A5U0QVI4-F1
#
_entry.id   AF-A0A5U0QVI4-F1
#
_cell.length_a   1.000
_cell.length_b   1.000
_cell.length_c   1.000
_cell.angle_alpha   90.00
_cell.angle_beta   90.00
_cell.angle_gamma   90.00
#
_symmetry.space_group_name_H-M   'P 1'
#
loop_
_entity.id
_entity.type
_entity.pdbx_description
1 polymer ?
#
loop_
_entity_poly.entity_id
_entity_poly.type
_entity_poly.pdbx_seq_one_letter_code
_entity_poly.pdbx_strand_id
1 'polypeptide(L)'
;LNGVASWQMDFERKISVLNSYLNFRTVAVPALISKRKFAALLLSVFFVREVFLASFSCRYELARAMIMSYNDCLSGREFWEDNVDLLEIRKRINAITHNEKFNVEGIDIVNGCVDYPCSGKEKAIYKFFRCITLNGHLIPAFFLIKKPIVVDYRHYHPTKFSFRRITIYHL
;
A
#
# COMPACT_ATOMS: atom_id res chain seq x y z
N LEU A 1 -24.17 19.95 -4.09
CA LEU A 1 -24.91 21.21 -4.38
C LEU A 1 -23.87 22.32 -4.33
N ASN A 2 -23.67 23.08 -5.41
CA ASN A 2 -22.74 24.22 -5.35
C ASN A 2 -23.22 25.15 -4.23
N GLY A 3 -22.31 25.53 -3.33
CA GLY A 3 -22.65 26.36 -2.16
C GLY A 3 -23.12 25.59 -0.91
N VAL A 4 -23.28 24.27 -0.96
CA VAL A 4 -23.46 23.44 0.25
C VAL A 4 -22.21 22.60 0.45
N ALA A 5 -21.43 22.96 1.46
CA ALA A 5 -20.24 22.24 1.88
C ALA A 5 -20.27 22.04 3.39
N SER A 6 -19.64 20.96 3.84
CA SER A 6 -19.35 20.74 5.26
C SER A 6 -17.85 20.59 5.42
N TRP A 7 -17.32 21.06 6.55
CA TRP A 7 -15.93 20.79 6.91
C TRP A 7 -15.78 19.31 7.22
N GLN A 8 -14.95 18.63 6.46
CA GLN A 8 -14.64 17.22 6.67
C GLN A 8 -13.13 17.04 6.77
N MET A 9 -12.73 16.00 7.49
CA MET A 9 -11.33 15.61 7.57
C MET A 9 -10.81 15.18 6.20
N ASP A 10 -9.55 15.52 5.94
CA ASP A 10 -8.84 15.10 4.75
C ASP A 10 -8.83 13.55 4.62
N PHE A 11 -9.05 13.07 3.40
CA PHE A 11 -9.08 11.65 3.08
C PHE A 11 -7.70 11.00 3.14
N GLU A 12 -6.63 11.77 2.93
CA GLU A 12 -5.26 11.24 2.96
C GLU A 12 -4.93 10.62 4.33
N ARG A 13 -5.50 11.15 5.42
CA ARG A 13 -5.31 10.63 6.78
C ARG A 13 -6.01 9.28 7.04
N LYS A 14 -6.88 8.84 6.13
CA LYS A 14 -7.60 7.55 6.24
C LYS A 14 -6.90 6.42 5.48
N ILE A 15 -5.76 6.70 4.83
CA ILE A 15 -4.98 5.68 4.13
C ILE A 15 -4.39 4.73 5.18
N SER A 16 -4.79 3.47 5.12
CA SER A 16 -4.31 2.39 5.99
C SER A 16 -4.43 1.06 5.26
N VAL A 17 -3.68 0.05 5.72
CA VAL A 17 -3.73 -1.32 5.15
C VAL A 17 -5.17 -1.86 5.09
N LEU A 18 -5.94 -1.65 6.17
CA LEU A 18 -7.36 -2.03 6.22
C LEU A 18 -8.20 -1.25 5.21
N ASN A 19 -8.01 0.06 5.11
CA ASN A 19 -8.78 0.88 4.17
C ASN A 19 -8.47 0.50 2.72
N SER A 20 -7.22 0.17 2.39
CA SER A 20 -6.84 -0.33 1.07
C SER A 20 -7.53 -1.65 0.71
N TYR A 21 -7.64 -2.59 1.67
CA TYR A 21 -8.43 -3.81 1.49
C TYR A 21 -9.90 -3.49 1.15
N LEU A 22 -10.54 -2.61 1.93
CA LEU A 22 -11.95 -2.26 1.76
C LEU A 22 -12.21 -1.49 0.47
N ASN A 23 -11.32 -0.55 0.12
CA ASN A 23 -11.43 0.23 -1.10
C ASN A 23 -11.37 -0.68 -2.33
N PHE A 24 -10.44 -1.63 -2.35
CA PHE A 24 -10.34 -2.59 -3.45
C PHE A 24 -11.60 -3.44 -3.59
N ARG A 25 -12.08 -3.98 -2.47
CA ARG A 25 -13.33 -4.75 -2.40
C ARG A 25 -14.53 -3.96 -2.96
N THR A 26 -14.62 -2.69 -2.62
CA THR A 26 -15.70 -1.79 -3.05
C THR A 26 -15.73 -1.55 -4.56
N VAL A 27 -14.57 -1.52 -5.22
CA VAL A 27 -14.47 -1.35 -6.68
C VAL A 27 -14.62 -2.69 -7.40
N ALA A 28 -14.16 -3.79 -6.79
CA ALA A 28 -14.22 -5.12 -7.39
C ALA A 28 -15.65 -5.67 -7.51
N VAL A 29 -16.48 -5.50 -6.50
CA VAL A 29 -17.85 -6.05 -6.49
C VAL A 29 -18.71 -5.52 -7.64
N PRO A 30 -18.84 -4.20 -7.87
CA PRO A 30 -19.62 -3.70 -9.00
C PRO A 30 -19.09 -4.19 -10.35
N ALA A 31 -17.77 -4.32 -10.50
CA ALA A 31 -17.17 -4.84 -11.72
C ALA A 31 -17.59 -6.30 -11.97
N LEU A 32 -17.59 -7.14 -10.93
CA LEU A 32 -18.04 -8.53 -11.00
C LEU A 32 -19.55 -8.64 -11.30
N ILE A 33 -20.37 -7.81 -10.65
CA ILE A 33 -21.84 -7.79 -10.85
C ILE A 33 -22.21 -7.31 -12.26
N SER A 34 -21.48 -6.34 -12.81
CA SER A 34 -21.80 -5.72 -14.10
C SER A 34 -21.73 -6.68 -15.30
N LYS A 35 -21.14 -7.88 -15.13
CA LYS A 35 -20.91 -8.91 -16.17
C LYS A 35 -20.18 -8.41 -17.43
N ARG A 36 -19.57 -7.22 -17.39
CA ARG A 36 -18.81 -6.64 -18.49
C ARG A 36 -17.38 -7.18 -18.49
N LYS A 37 -17.11 -8.19 -19.33
CA LYS A 37 -15.80 -8.85 -19.44
C LYS A 37 -14.64 -7.87 -19.61
N PHE A 38 -14.81 -6.84 -20.44
CA PHE A 38 -13.78 -5.81 -20.66
C PHE A 38 -13.52 -4.96 -19.41
N ALA A 39 -14.56 -4.60 -18.66
CA ALA A 39 -14.41 -3.85 -17.42
C ALA A 39 -13.71 -4.68 -16.34
N ALA A 40 -14.03 -5.97 -16.23
CA ALA A 40 -13.36 -6.90 -15.33
C ALA A 40 -11.87 -7.09 -15.69
N LEU A 41 -11.54 -7.18 -16.99
CA LEU A 41 -10.16 -7.22 -17.47
C LEU A 41 -9.40 -5.95 -17.07
N LEU A 42 -9.95 -4.77 -17.36
CA LEU A 42 -9.32 -3.48 -17.02
C LEU A 42 -9.09 -3.35 -15.51
N LEU A 43 -10.06 -3.76 -14.71
CA LEU A 43 -9.92 -3.77 -13.25
C LEU A 43 -8.80 -4.72 -12.80
N SER A 44 -8.70 -5.90 -13.40
CA SER A 44 -7.65 -6.87 -13.08
C SER A 44 -6.25 -6.32 -13.42
N VAL A 45 -6.11 -5.65 -14.56
CA VAL A 45 -4.86 -4.98 -14.96
C VAL A 45 -4.53 -3.83 -14.01
N PHE A 46 -5.53 -3.02 -13.66
CA PHE A 46 -5.38 -1.95 -12.67
C PHE A 46 -4.91 -2.50 -11.33
N PHE A 47 -5.52 -3.59 -10.85
CA PHE A 47 -5.16 -4.24 -9.61
C PHE A 47 -3.71 -4.72 -9.60
N VAL A 48 -3.31 -5.46 -10.63
CA VAL A 48 -1.93 -5.95 -10.77
C VAL A 48 -0.94 -4.79 -10.74
N ARG A 49 -1.23 -3.72 -11.48
CA ARG A 49 -0.41 -2.49 -11.47
C ARG A 49 -0.28 -1.90 -10.06
N GLU A 50 -1.37 -1.76 -9.32
CA GLU A 50 -1.35 -1.19 -7.97
C GLU A 50 -0.55 -2.05 -6.98
N VAL A 51 -0.71 -3.39 -7.04
CA VAL A 51 0.07 -4.33 -6.22
C VAL A 51 1.58 -4.21 -6.52
N PHE A 52 1.96 -4.10 -7.80
CA PHE A 52 3.35 -3.87 -8.18
C PHE A 52 3.85 -2.52 -7.68
N LEU A 53 3.07 -1.44 -7.82
CA LEU A 53 3.46 -0.11 -7.34
C LEU A 53 3.62 -0.07 -5.81
N ALA A 54 2.73 -0.72 -5.07
CA ALA A 54 2.83 -0.87 -3.62
C ALA A 54 4.10 -1.65 -3.23
N SER A 55 4.35 -2.77 -3.90
CA SER A 55 5.54 -3.60 -3.69
C SER A 55 6.82 -2.82 -3.98
N PHE A 56 6.89 -2.09 -5.11
CA PHE A 56 8.02 -1.23 -5.49
C PHE A 56 8.16 0.04 -4.62
N SER A 57 7.20 0.30 -3.75
CA SER A 57 7.23 1.39 -2.76
C SER A 57 7.52 0.89 -1.34
N CYS A 58 7.93 -0.37 -1.20
CA CYS A 58 8.18 -1.04 0.09
C CYS A 58 6.95 -1.12 1.01
N ARG A 59 5.73 -0.98 0.48
CA ARG A 59 4.46 -1.15 1.20
C ARG A 59 3.93 -2.57 1.02
N TYR A 60 4.63 -3.52 1.62
CA TYR A 60 4.37 -4.95 1.44
C TYR A 60 3.10 -5.42 2.15
N GLU A 61 2.74 -4.82 3.27
CA GLU A 61 1.54 -5.18 4.04
C GLU A 61 0.28 -4.70 3.30
N LEU A 62 0.33 -3.49 2.74
CA LEU A 62 -0.70 -2.98 1.84
C LEU A 62 -0.82 -3.81 0.56
N ALA A 63 0.30 -4.19 -0.08
CA ALA A 63 0.27 -5.07 -1.25
C ALA A 63 -0.37 -6.44 -0.92
N ARG A 64 -0.04 -7.00 0.25
CA ARG A 64 -0.63 -8.26 0.72
C ARG A 64 -2.12 -8.12 1.02
N ALA A 65 -2.55 -7.03 1.63
CA ALA A 65 -3.97 -6.75 1.89
C ALA A 65 -4.77 -6.58 0.59
N MET A 66 -4.19 -5.96 -0.43
CA MET A 66 -4.78 -5.89 -1.77
C MET A 66 -4.99 -7.29 -2.37
N ILE A 67 -3.97 -8.15 -2.34
CA ILE A 67 -4.06 -9.56 -2.81
C ILE A 67 -5.14 -10.33 -2.04
N MET A 68 -5.18 -10.17 -0.71
CA MET A 68 -6.21 -10.78 0.12
C MET A 68 -7.61 -10.30 -0.30
N SER A 69 -7.80 -9.00 -0.50
CA SER A 69 -9.07 -8.43 -0.95
C SER A 69 -9.53 -8.99 -2.30
N TYR A 70 -8.61 -9.16 -3.24
CA TYR A 70 -8.91 -9.76 -4.54
C TYR A 70 -9.34 -11.22 -4.43
N ASN A 71 -8.61 -12.03 -3.67
CA ASN A 71 -8.96 -13.44 -3.45
C ASN A 71 -10.29 -13.61 -2.73
N ASP A 72 -10.53 -12.79 -1.71
CA ASP A 72 -11.78 -12.75 -0.95
C ASP A 72 -12.97 -12.38 -1.86
N CYS A 73 -12.78 -11.43 -2.79
CA CYS A 73 -13.81 -11.09 -3.77
C CYS A 73 -14.14 -12.24 -4.73
N LEU A 74 -13.15 -13.06 -5.06
CA LEU A 74 -13.30 -14.23 -5.94
C LEU A 74 -13.81 -15.49 -5.21
N SER A 75 -13.84 -15.49 -3.87
CA SER A 75 -14.23 -16.65 -3.06
C SER A 75 -15.73 -16.99 -3.14
N GLY A 76 -16.50 -16.25 -3.95
CA GLY A 76 -17.91 -16.53 -4.19
C GLY A 76 -18.82 -16.04 -3.07
N ARG A 77 -20.12 -16.28 -3.22
CA ARG A 77 -21.18 -15.69 -2.39
C ARG A 77 -21.10 -16.05 -0.91
N GLU A 78 -20.80 -17.30 -0.59
CA GLU A 78 -20.75 -17.83 0.78
C GLU A 78 -19.81 -17.01 1.66
N PHE A 79 -18.63 -16.67 1.13
CA PHE A 79 -17.68 -15.80 1.81
C PHE A 79 -18.28 -14.45 2.25
N TRP A 80 -19.15 -13.85 1.43
CA TRP A 80 -19.78 -12.56 1.74
C TRP A 80 -20.86 -12.68 2.82
N GLU A 81 -21.60 -13.78 2.81
CA GLU A 81 -22.64 -14.06 3.81
C GLU A 81 -22.02 -14.38 5.17
N ASP A 82 -20.90 -15.09 5.18
CA ASP A 82 -20.17 -15.41 6.41
C ASP A 82 -19.38 -14.21 6.98
N ASN A 83 -18.97 -13.26 6.12
CA ASN A 83 -18.14 -12.12 6.50
C ASN A 83 -18.86 -10.77 6.27
N VAL A 84 -20.07 -10.63 6.79
CA VAL A 84 -20.84 -9.37 6.73
C VAL A 84 -20.23 -8.30 7.63
N ASP A 85 -19.79 -8.68 8.84
CA ASP A 85 -19.26 -7.76 9.85
C ASP A 85 -17.76 -7.44 9.66
N LEU A 86 -17.06 -8.23 8.83
CA LEU A 86 -15.64 -8.16 8.56
C LEU A 86 -14.75 -8.26 9.81
N LEU A 87 -15.27 -8.76 10.94
CA LEU A 87 -14.54 -8.78 12.21
C LEU A 87 -13.32 -9.70 12.13
N GLU A 88 -13.48 -10.89 11.56
CA GLU A 88 -12.38 -11.83 11.36
C GLU A 88 -11.34 -11.30 10.37
N ILE A 89 -11.79 -10.71 9.26
CA ILE A 89 -10.93 -10.13 8.25
C ILE A 89 -10.11 -8.98 8.85
N ARG A 90 -10.74 -8.12 9.65
CA ARG A 90 -10.04 -7.06 10.39
C ARG A 90 -8.97 -7.63 11.31
N LYS A 91 -9.25 -8.72 12.04
CA LYS A 91 -8.25 -9.39 12.89
C LYS A 91 -7.08 -9.93 12.05
N ARG A 92 -7.36 -10.59 10.91
CA ARG A 92 -6.34 -11.10 9.98
C ARG A 92 -5.47 -9.98 9.40
N ILE A 93 -6.07 -8.87 8.99
CA ILE A 93 -5.34 -7.70 8.45
C ILE A 93 -4.50 -7.03 9.54
N ASN A 94 -5.04 -6.85 10.73
CA ASN A 94 -4.28 -6.30 11.86
C ASN A 94 -3.11 -7.20 12.26
N ALA A 95 -3.26 -8.52 12.14
CA ALA A 95 -2.19 -9.46 12.43
C ALA A 95 -1.03 -9.43 11.41
N ILE A 96 -1.26 -8.94 10.18
CA ILE A 96 -0.19 -8.75 9.19
C ILE A 96 0.37 -7.33 9.19
N THR A 97 -0.29 -6.39 9.85
CA THR A 97 0.07 -4.97 9.85
C THR A 97 0.99 -4.67 11.02
N HIS A 98 2.30 -4.63 10.77
CA HIS A 98 3.32 -4.34 11.78
C HIS A 98 4.08 -3.05 11.46
N ASN A 99 4.67 -2.99 10.27
CA ASN A 99 5.55 -1.89 9.86
C ASN A 99 4.79 -0.68 9.31
N GLU A 100 3.63 -0.91 8.68
CA GLU A 100 2.80 0.16 8.12
C GLU A 100 1.81 0.72 9.14
N LYS A 101 1.80 0.19 10.37
CA LYS A 101 1.08 0.80 11.48
C LYS A 101 1.85 2.04 11.92
N PHE A 102 1.13 3.15 12.07
CA PHE A 102 1.68 4.34 12.72
C PHE A 102 2.16 3.96 14.13
N ASN A 103 3.47 3.91 14.32
CA ASN A 103 4.08 3.64 15.61
C ASN A 103 5.05 4.77 15.95
N VAL A 104 4.71 5.54 16.98
CA VAL A 104 5.56 6.63 17.49
C VAL A 104 6.65 6.08 18.42
N GLU A 105 6.47 4.86 18.93
CA GLU A 105 7.39 4.23 19.85
C GLU A 105 8.65 3.78 19.09
N GLY A 106 9.76 4.50 19.30
CA GLY A 106 11.08 4.17 18.75
C GLY A 106 11.53 5.01 17.55
N ILE A 107 10.71 5.94 17.05
CA ILE A 107 11.20 6.90 16.06
C ILE A 107 11.94 8.02 16.79
N ASP A 108 13.27 8.00 16.70
CA ASP A 108 14.11 9.11 17.12
C ASP A 108 14.02 10.28 16.12
N ILE A 109 12.81 10.83 15.98
CA ILE A 109 12.50 11.98 15.11
C ILE A 109 13.33 13.19 15.57
N VAL A 110 13.66 13.23 16.87
CA VAL A 110 14.35 14.34 17.54
C VAL A 110 15.82 14.43 17.14
N ASN A 111 16.49 13.31 16.85
CA ASN A 111 17.92 13.30 16.49
C ASN A 111 18.24 13.59 15.01
N GLY A 112 17.27 14.06 14.21
CA GLY A 112 17.52 14.68 12.89
C GLY A 112 18.12 13.77 11.81
N CYS A 113 18.25 12.46 12.06
CA CYS A 113 18.87 11.49 11.14
C CYS A 113 17.88 10.89 10.13
N VAL A 114 16.77 11.57 9.87
CA VAL A 114 15.69 11.08 9.02
C VAL A 114 15.70 11.87 7.71
N ASP A 115 16.09 11.22 6.62
CA ASP A 115 15.90 11.79 5.29
C ASP A 115 14.40 11.81 4.98
N TYR A 116 13.82 13.00 4.85
CA TYR A 116 12.52 13.17 4.22
C TYR A 116 12.72 13.08 2.70
N PRO A 117 12.11 12.14 1.98
CA PRO A 117 12.33 12.01 0.55
C PRO A 117 11.85 13.27 -0.18
N CYS A 118 12.83 14.04 -0.67
CA CYS A 118 12.60 15.23 -1.48
C CYS A 118 11.69 14.92 -2.68
N SER A 119 10.75 15.84 -2.95
CA SER A 119 9.67 15.86 -3.96
C SER A 119 10.08 15.74 -5.45
N GLY A 120 11.22 15.12 -5.78
CA GLY A 120 11.66 14.93 -7.17
C GLY A 120 11.13 13.67 -7.85
N LYS A 121 11.28 13.53 -9.17
CA LYS A 121 11.05 12.25 -9.88
C LYS A 121 12.26 11.32 -9.75
N GLU A 122 12.03 10.02 -9.66
CA GLU A 122 13.09 8.99 -9.71
C GLU A 122 13.70 8.92 -11.12
N LYS A 123 15.03 8.91 -11.24
CA LYS A 123 15.73 8.77 -12.54
C LYS A 123 15.46 7.39 -13.13
N ALA A 124 15.38 7.30 -14.46
CA ALA A 124 15.08 6.05 -15.18
C ALA A 124 16.06 4.90 -14.86
N ILE A 125 17.34 5.21 -14.65
CA ILE A 125 18.35 4.23 -14.28
C ILE A 125 18.05 3.54 -12.94
N TYR A 126 17.61 4.30 -11.92
CA TYR A 126 17.24 3.74 -10.62
C TYR A 126 15.98 2.88 -10.71
N LYS A 127 15.02 3.24 -11.57
CA LYS A 127 13.85 2.39 -11.85
C LYS A 127 14.25 1.04 -12.43
N PHE A 128 15.18 1.04 -13.39
CA PHE A 128 15.68 -0.17 -14.03
C PHE A 128 16.38 -1.09 -13.04
N PHE A 129 17.34 -0.56 -12.26
CA PHE A 129 18.02 -1.36 -11.24
C PHE A 129 17.06 -1.85 -10.16
N ARG A 130 16.08 -1.04 -9.72
CA ARG A 130 15.06 -1.48 -8.76
C ARG A 130 14.23 -2.66 -9.28
N CYS A 131 13.86 -2.61 -10.56
CA CYS A 131 13.10 -3.68 -11.20
C CYS A 131 13.91 -4.99 -11.22
N ILE A 132 15.16 -4.93 -11.71
CA ILE A 132 16.04 -6.11 -11.83
C ILE A 132 16.38 -6.69 -10.46
N THR A 133 16.60 -5.84 -9.47
CA THR A 133 17.07 -6.27 -8.14
C THR A 133 15.93 -6.57 -7.17
N LEU A 134 14.67 -6.51 -7.63
CA LEU A 134 13.46 -6.62 -6.81
C LEU A 134 13.54 -5.73 -5.57
N ASN A 135 13.63 -4.41 -5.73
CA ASN A 135 13.87 -3.43 -4.65
C ASN A 135 15.19 -3.59 -3.88
N GLY A 136 16.14 -4.37 -4.38
CA GLY A 136 17.38 -4.68 -3.69
C GLY A 136 17.33 -5.97 -2.85
N HIS A 137 16.25 -6.76 -2.93
CA HIS A 137 16.18 -8.10 -2.32
C HIS A 137 17.22 -9.07 -2.90
N LEU A 138 17.66 -8.86 -4.15
CA LEU A 138 18.71 -9.65 -4.78
C LEU A 138 20.14 -9.14 -4.50
N ILE A 139 20.27 -8.03 -3.78
CA ILE A 139 21.57 -7.43 -3.47
C ILE A 139 21.99 -7.82 -2.05
N PRO A 140 23.25 -8.24 -1.84
CA PRO A 140 23.76 -8.50 -0.49
C PRO A 140 23.62 -7.28 0.43
N ALA A 141 23.18 -7.52 1.66
CA ALA A 141 22.80 -6.47 2.62
C ALA A 141 23.92 -5.48 3.01
N PHE A 142 25.17 -5.77 2.65
CA PHE A 142 26.31 -4.86 2.83
C PHE A 142 26.32 -3.69 1.85
N PHE A 143 25.76 -3.85 0.65
CA PHE A 143 25.68 -2.78 -0.36
C PHE A 143 24.49 -1.84 -0.16
N LEU A 144 23.57 -2.17 0.76
CA LEU A 144 22.37 -1.40 1.02
C LEU A 144 22.66 -0.23 1.97
N ILE A 145 22.04 0.91 1.68
CA ILE A 145 22.08 2.10 2.53
C ILE A 145 21.37 1.80 3.86
N LYS A 146 22.04 2.01 4.99
CA LYS A 146 21.54 1.69 6.33
C LYS A 146 20.79 2.84 7.03
N LYS A 147 20.60 3.97 6.35
CA LYS A 147 19.96 5.15 6.93
C LYS A 147 18.43 4.98 6.99
N PRO A 148 17.80 5.15 8.17
CA PRO A 148 16.35 5.10 8.28
C PRO A 148 15.71 6.26 7.54
N ILE A 149 14.48 6.04 7.08
CA ILE A 149 13.70 7.05 6.37
C ILE A 149 12.28 7.07 6.92
N VAL A 150 11.70 8.26 6.92
CA VAL A 150 10.30 8.47 7.22
C VAL A 150 9.58 8.79 5.93
N VAL A 151 8.46 8.10 5.75
CA VAL A 151 7.63 8.18 4.57
C VAL A 151 6.28 8.71 5.03
N ASP A 152 5.95 9.91 4.57
CA ASP A 152 4.65 10.51 4.83
C ASP A 152 3.53 9.67 4.19
N TYR A 153 2.46 9.41 4.94
CA TYR A 153 1.22 8.76 4.50
C TYR A 153 0.68 9.34 3.20
N ARG A 154 0.87 10.64 2.95
CA ARG A 154 0.45 11.36 1.74
C ARG A 154 1.11 10.84 0.46
N HIS A 155 2.29 10.23 0.56
CA HIS A 155 2.93 9.61 -0.59
C HIS A 155 2.42 8.19 -0.78
N TYR A 156 1.47 8.00 -1.70
CA TYR A 156 0.84 6.69 -1.94
C TYR A 156 1.80 5.67 -2.59
N HIS A 157 2.68 6.11 -3.50
CA HIS A 157 3.70 5.27 -4.17
C HIS A 157 5.10 5.91 -4.17
N PRO A 158 5.77 5.94 -3.02
CA PRO A 158 7.08 6.53 -2.91
C PRO A 158 8.14 5.60 -3.51
N THR A 159 8.43 5.83 -4.78
CA THR A 159 9.27 4.95 -5.61
C THR A 159 10.78 5.14 -5.43
N LYS A 160 11.21 6.08 -4.57
CA LYS A 160 12.62 6.47 -4.42
C LYS A 160 13.44 5.62 -3.45
N PHE A 161 12.86 4.59 -2.84
CA PHE A 161 13.48 3.87 -1.72
C PHE A 161 14.33 2.67 -2.11
N SER A 162 14.76 2.60 -3.37
CA SER A 162 15.64 1.53 -3.87
C SER A 162 16.95 1.46 -3.07
N PHE A 163 17.39 0.23 -2.76
CA PHE A 163 18.70 -0.07 -2.15
C PHE A 163 18.91 0.35 -0.69
N ARG A 164 17.87 0.30 0.16
CA ARG A 164 18.01 0.59 1.62
C ARG A 164 17.73 -0.66 2.47
N ARG A 165 18.45 -0.82 3.59
CA ARG A 165 18.27 -1.89 4.60
C ARG A 165 17.44 -1.31 5.76
N ILE A 166 16.26 -1.90 6.01
CA ILE A 166 15.05 -1.14 6.35
C ILE A 166 14.75 -1.08 7.85
N THR A 167 14.60 0.14 8.37
CA THR A 167 13.40 0.52 9.14
C THR A 167 12.77 1.70 8.37
N ILE A 168 11.63 1.46 7.74
CA ILE A 168 10.83 2.48 7.06
C ILE A 168 9.69 2.79 8.01
N TYR A 169 9.65 4.03 8.48
CA TYR A 169 8.55 4.49 9.31
C TYR A 169 7.51 5.16 8.42
N HIS A 170 6.29 4.67 8.49
CA HIS A 170 5.14 5.31 7.89
C HIS A 170 4.52 6.24 8.94
N LEU A 171 4.71 7.55 8.75
CA LEU A 171 3.98 8.58 9.50
C LEU A 171 2.64 8.82 8.84
#